data_AF-A0A897MRS5-F1
#
_entry.id   AF-A0A897MRS5-F1
#
_cell.length_a   1.000
_cell.length_b   1.000
_cell.length_c   1.000
_cell.angle_alpha   90.00
_cell.angle_beta   90.00
_cell.angle_gamma   90.00
#
_symmetry.space_group_name_H-M   'P 1'
#
loop_
_entity.id
_entity.type
_entity.pdbx_description
1 polymer ?
#
loop_
_entity_poly.entity_id
_entity_poly.type
_entity_poly.pdbx_seq_one_letter_code
_entity_poly.pdbx_strand_id
1 'polypeptide(L)'
;MSLGALKAIFLGSKLKIAGVVLVGFVGTVGLAAGLGVIGVPGIAEVNNQFGAVDDSTTEIETELIIDNPNPVGISFGDATVAYTVSMNDVELAEGEREGVEVGTGNTTVDLTTEMDNQAIPPWWASHIDRGERSEMVVDTDITHDRFSRTASYQYDREVETDLIDEFDSEEPQPVSPDDDAELGLLTEVSDPLFYINETSGEWGDVSEKATPMELDFVAYNPQPVPLTVTQLEYEITMNDVVVGGGSTEREYVIAPDAEETVETVTAIDNDSLDEWWVTHLENEQTTELEMQFWLTVEVGGETFRVPVEALDHEETIETDIFGSEE
;
A
#
# COMPACT_ATOMS: atom_id res chain seq x y z
N MET A 1 -11.84 -76.01 -13.32
CA MET A 1 -11.73 -75.44 -14.68
C MET A 1 -10.93 -74.15 -14.60
N SER A 2 -9.71 -74.18 -15.16
CA SER A 2 -9.04 -73.16 -15.97
C SER A 2 -9.43 -71.67 -15.91
N LEU A 3 -8.39 -70.83 -15.71
CA LEU A 3 -7.98 -69.54 -16.36
C LEU A 3 -9.04 -68.44 -16.58
N GLY A 4 -8.76 -67.13 -16.54
CA GLY A 4 -7.54 -66.33 -16.66
C GLY A 4 -7.99 -64.90 -17.02
N ALA A 5 -7.32 -63.87 -16.51
CA ALA A 5 -6.43 -63.00 -17.29
C ALA A 5 -7.11 -61.86 -18.09
N LEU A 6 -6.78 -60.63 -17.65
CA LEU A 6 -6.18 -59.53 -18.42
C LEU A 6 -6.94 -58.80 -19.55
N LYS A 7 -6.67 -57.48 -19.54
CA LYS A 7 -6.59 -56.50 -20.66
C LYS A 7 -7.91 -55.88 -21.14
N ALA A 8 -7.95 -54.65 -21.67
CA ALA A 8 -7.11 -53.45 -21.70
C ALA A 8 -7.73 -52.54 -22.78
N ILE A 9 -7.91 -51.25 -22.47
CA ILE A 9 -7.85 -50.06 -23.34
C ILE A 9 -8.86 -49.94 -24.52
N PHE A 10 -9.70 -48.88 -24.53
CA PHE A 10 -9.58 -47.69 -25.41
C PHE A 10 -10.88 -46.87 -25.48
N LEU A 11 -10.72 -45.57 -25.19
CA LEU A 11 -11.31 -44.37 -25.78
C LEU A 11 -12.76 -44.41 -26.31
N GLY A 12 -13.55 -43.46 -25.81
CA GLY A 12 -14.58 -42.80 -26.63
C GLY A 12 -15.76 -42.26 -25.84
N SER A 13 -15.77 -40.94 -25.60
CA SER A 13 -16.93 -40.04 -25.79
C SER A 13 -16.98 -38.95 -24.73
N LYS A 14 -17.12 -37.72 -25.23
CA LYS A 14 -17.41 -36.48 -24.50
C LYS A 14 -18.62 -36.66 -23.57
N LEU A 15 -18.51 -36.28 -22.29
CA LEU A 15 -19.56 -35.69 -21.43
C LEU A 15 -19.17 -35.74 -19.94
N LYS A 16 -19.09 -34.54 -19.34
CA LYS A 16 -19.48 -34.15 -17.96
C LYS A 16 -18.80 -34.80 -16.73
N ILE A 17 -18.79 -33.97 -15.69
CA ILE A 17 -18.69 -34.22 -14.24
C ILE A 17 -17.28 -34.09 -13.67
N ALA A 18 -17.00 -32.94 -13.04
CA ALA A 18 -16.68 -32.87 -11.61
C ALA A 18 -16.63 -31.40 -11.17
N GLY A 19 -17.60 -30.98 -10.36
CA GLY A 19 -17.64 -29.68 -9.71
C GLY A 19 -18.68 -29.78 -8.59
N VAL A 20 -18.24 -30.26 -7.43
CA VAL A 20 -19.06 -30.52 -6.25
C VAL A 20 -18.29 -29.96 -5.05
N VAL A 21 -18.88 -28.91 -4.44
CA VAL A 21 -19.03 -28.63 -2.98
C VAL A 21 -17.85 -27.90 -2.29
N LEU A 22 -18.01 -26.82 -1.48
CA LEU A 22 -19.16 -26.08 -0.88
C LEU A 22 -18.62 -24.91 0.03
N VAL A 23 -19.48 -23.90 0.29
CA VAL A 23 -19.50 -22.91 1.43
C VAL A 23 -18.41 -21.83 1.46
N GLY A 24 -18.69 -20.53 1.65
CA GLY A 24 -19.96 -19.84 1.82
C GLY A 24 -19.80 -18.47 2.51
N PHE A 25 -20.78 -17.58 2.30
CA PHE A 25 -21.20 -16.63 3.33
C PHE A 25 -22.72 -16.46 3.18
N VAL A 26 -23.44 -16.98 4.17
CA VAL A 26 -24.88 -16.80 4.31
C VAL A 26 -25.06 -15.54 5.15
N GLY A 27 -25.18 -14.39 4.49
CA GLY A 27 -25.85 -13.23 5.05
C GLY A 27 -27.34 -13.54 5.12
N THR A 28 -27.93 -13.49 6.31
CA THR A 28 -29.32 -13.89 6.58
C THR A 28 -30.36 -13.09 5.79
N VAL A 29 -30.76 -13.59 4.62
CA VAL A 29 -32.01 -13.19 3.96
C VAL A 29 -33.17 -13.91 4.66
N GLY A 30 -33.89 -13.16 5.50
CA GLY A 30 -35.11 -13.60 6.15
C GLY A 30 -36.18 -14.01 5.13
N LEU A 31 -36.53 -15.30 5.14
CA LEU A 31 -37.53 -15.91 4.27
C LEU A 31 -38.95 -15.49 4.71
N ALA A 32 -39.49 -14.42 4.11
CA ALA A 32 -40.87 -13.98 4.32
C ALA A 32 -41.66 -13.99 3.00
N ALA A 33 -42.00 -15.19 2.50
CA ALA A 33 -42.96 -15.33 1.42
C ALA A 33 -44.41 -15.35 1.97
N GLY A 34 -45.28 -14.47 1.45
CA GLY A 34 -46.68 -14.85 1.21
C GLY A 34 -47.82 -14.00 1.78
N LEU A 35 -47.61 -12.91 2.54
CA LEU A 35 -48.73 -12.16 3.14
C LEU A 35 -48.51 -10.63 3.15
N GLY A 36 -48.64 -9.95 2.00
CA GLY A 36 -48.91 -8.50 1.96
C GLY A 36 -47.92 -7.57 2.68
N VAL A 37 -46.68 -8.01 2.92
CA VAL A 37 -45.61 -7.16 3.46
C VAL A 37 -44.82 -6.62 2.28
N ILE A 38 -44.86 -5.31 2.07
CA ILE A 38 -43.92 -4.62 1.17
C ILE A 38 -42.52 -4.82 1.78
N GLY A 39 -41.65 -5.56 1.07
CA GLY A 39 -40.26 -5.76 1.47
C GLY A 39 -39.50 -4.44 1.36
N VAL A 40 -38.48 -4.24 2.19
CA VAL A 40 -37.59 -3.08 2.07
C VAL A 40 -36.54 -3.43 1.02
N PRO A 41 -36.29 -2.59 -0.01
CA PRO A 41 -35.14 -2.78 -0.88
C PRO A 41 -33.86 -2.86 -0.06
N GLY A 42 -32.96 -3.76 -0.43
CA GLY A 42 -31.67 -3.96 0.23
C GLY A 42 -30.51 -3.78 -0.73
N ILE A 43 -29.32 -3.54 -0.18
CA ILE A 43 -28.08 -3.53 -0.94
C ILE A 43 -27.64 -4.99 -1.11
N ALA A 44 -27.47 -5.40 -2.36
CA ALA A 44 -26.99 -6.73 -2.73
C ALA A 44 -25.47 -6.74 -2.88
N GLU A 45 -24.91 -5.67 -3.47
CA GLU A 45 -23.50 -5.58 -3.83
C GLU A 45 -23.07 -4.11 -3.92
N VAL A 46 -21.81 -3.83 -3.59
CA VAL A 46 -21.15 -2.53 -3.74
C VAL A 46 -19.77 -2.80 -4.31
N ASN A 47 -19.53 -2.34 -5.53
CA ASN A 47 -18.21 -2.44 -6.18
C ASN A 47 -17.62 -1.03 -6.26
N ASN A 48 -16.34 -0.88 -5.92
CA ASN A 48 -15.65 0.41 -5.95
C ASN A 48 -14.38 0.29 -6.77
N GLN A 49 -14.07 1.33 -7.53
CA GLN A 49 -12.82 1.44 -8.26
C GLN A 49 -12.38 2.91 -8.30
N PHE A 50 -11.07 3.14 -8.44
CA PHE A 50 -10.56 4.47 -8.71
C PHE A 50 -10.87 4.87 -10.16
N GLY A 51 -11.31 6.12 -10.34
CA GLY A 51 -11.61 6.76 -11.62
C GLY A 51 -10.48 7.68 -12.07
N ALA A 52 -10.84 8.86 -12.60
CA ALA A 52 -9.84 9.86 -12.93
C ALA A 52 -9.14 10.41 -11.68
N VAL A 53 -7.85 10.73 -11.78
CA VAL A 53 -7.06 11.34 -10.72
C VAL A 53 -6.35 12.58 -11.25
N ASP A 54 -6.30 13.63 -10.44
CA ASP A 54 -5.49 14.83 -10.66
C ASP A 54 -4.80 15.28 -9.35
N ASP A 55 -4.01 16.34 -9.42
CA ASP A 55 -3.20 16.88 -8.30
C ASP A 55 -4.02 17.12 -7.02
N SER A 56 -5.33 17.35 -7.12
CA SER A 56 -6.17 17.73 -5.98
C SER A 56 -7.26 16.72 -5.65
N THR A 57 -7.70 15.93 -6.62
CA THR A 57 -8.87 15.09 -6.49
C THR A 57 -8.66 13.72 -7.09
N THR A 58 -9.27 12.72 -6.46
CA THR A 58 -9.37 11.36 -6.98
C THR A 58 -10.84 10.97 -7.09
N GLU A 59 -11.28 10.51 -8.26
CA GLU A 59 -12.62 9.96 -8.43
C GLU A 59 -12.69 8.54 -7.86
N ILE A 60 -13.77 8.24 -7.15
CA ILE A 60 -14.18 6.89 -6.76
C ILE A 60 -15.48 6.60 -7.51
N GLU A 61 -15.43 5.59 -8.38
CA GLU A 61 -16.58 5.09 -9.11
C GLU A 61 -17.17 3.90 -8.34
N THR A 62 -18.43 4.03 -7.93
CA THR A 62 -19.14 3.01 -7.17
C THR A 62 -20.30 2.45 -7.99
N GLU A 63 -20.34 1.13 -8.17
CA GLU A 63 -21.49 0.40 -8.71
C GLU A 63 -22.28 -0.22 -7.55
N LEU A 64 -23.48 0.30 -7.31
CA LEU A 64 -24.38 -0.20 -6.26
C LEU A 64 -25.49 -1.06 -6.86
N ILE A 65 -25.59 -2.32 -6.44
CA ILE A 65 -26.68 -3.22 -6.83
C ILE A 65 -27.73 -3.27 -5.73
N ILE A 66 -28.93 -2.74 -6.02
CA ILE A 66 -30.07 -2.72 -5.09
C ILE A 66 -31.06 -3.83 -5.48
N ASP A 67 -31.34 -4.77 -4.58
CA ASP A 67 -32.41 -5.76 -4.75
C ASP A 67 -33.72 -5.25 -4.16
N ASN A 68 -34.74 -5.09 -5.01
CA ASN A 68 -36.10 -4.79 -4.58
C ASN A 68 -37.03 -6.02 -4.73
N PRO A 69 -37.41 -6.69 -3.62
CA PRO A 69 -38.25 -7.89 -3.68
C PRO A 69 -39.74 -7.61 -3.99
N ASN A 70 -40.15 -6.36 -4.18
CA ASN A 70 -41.55 -6.01 -4.38
C ASN A 70 -42.00 -6.25 -5.84
N PRO A 71 -43.17 -6.90 -6.07
CA PRO A 71 -43.64 -7.29 -7.41
C PRO A 71 -44.21 -6.14 -8.24
N VAL A 72 -44.28 -4.94 -7.68
CA VAL A 72 -44.60 -3.70 -8.40
C VAL A 72 -43.39 -2.79 -8.28
N GLY A 73 -42.92 -2.27 -9.41
CA GLY A 73 -41.92 -1.20 -9.43
C GLY A 73 -42.60 0.00 -8.84
N ILE A 74 -42.45 0.21 -7.55
CA ILE A 74 -42.73 1.51 -6.98
C ILE A 74 -41.65 2.37 -7.63
N SER A 75 -42.00 3.34 -8.48
CA SER A 75 -41.02 4.35 -8.88
C SER A 75 -40.63 5.04 -7.58
N PHE A 76 -39.53 4.60 -6.97
CA PHE A 76 -39.02 5.18 -5.73
C PHE A 76 -38.33 6.49 -6.12
N GLY A 77 -39.10 7.48 -6.58
CA GLY A 77 -38.57 8.74 -7.10
C GLY A 77 -37.96 9.67 -6.04
N ASP A 78 -37.83 9.20 -4.80
CA ASP A 78 -37.39 9.98 -3.64
C ASP A 78 -36.56 9.07 -2.70
N ALA A 79 -35.64 8.28 -3.26
CA ALA A 79 -34.61 7.58 -2.50
C ALA A 79 -33.31 8.39 -2.59
N THR A 80 -32.70 8.60 -1.44
CA THR A 80 -31.40 9.25 -1.28
C THR A 80 -30.40 8.17 -0.91
N VAL A 81 -29.32 8.08 -1.68
CA VAL A 81 -28.18 7.22 -1.38
C VAL A 81 -27.06 8.12 -0.88
N ALA A 82 -26.66 7.94 0.38
CA ALA A 82 -25.46 8.54 0.93
C ALA A 82 -24.37 7.47 1.01
N TYR A 83 -23.13 7.87 0.77
CA TYR A 83 -21.98 6.98 0.67
C TYR A 83 -20.76 7.67 1.26
N THR A 84 -20.00 6.96 2.11
CA THR A 84 -18.79 7.47 2.73
C THR A 84 -17.69 6.42 2.65
N VAL A 85 -16.48 6.84 2.29
CA VAL A 85 -15.25 6.03 2.35
C VAL A 85 -14.34 6.63 3.40
N SER A 86 -13.85 5.78 4.28
CA SER A 86 -12.82 6.15 5.24
C SER A 86 -11.73 5.10 5.29
N MET A 87 -10.52 5.53 5.64
CA MET A 87 -9.42 4.62 5.97
C MET A 87 -8.84 5.05 7.31
N ASN A 88 -8.79 4.13 8.28
CA ASN A 88 -8.34 4.43 9.63
C ASN A 88 -9.05 5.62 10.30
N ASP A 89 -10.38 5.71 10.10
CA ASP A 89 -11.23 6.81 10.58
C ASP A 89 -10.97 8.18 9.90
N VAL A 90 -10.08 8.23 8.90
CA VAL A 90 -9.90 9.41 8.03
C VAL A 90 -10.91 9.31 6.89
N GLU A 91 -11.88 10.22 6.86
CA GLU A 91 -12.84 10.33 5.76
C GLU A 91 -12.12 10.79 4.49
N LEU A 92 -12.16 9.94 3.46
CA LEU A 92 -11.55 10.20 2.17
C LEU A 92 -12.58 10.82 1.21
N ALA A 93 -13.78 10.25 1.17
CA ALA A 93 -14.82 10.67 0.25
C ALA A 93 -16.21 10.58 0.89
N GLU A 94 -17.07 11.55 0.56
CA GLU A 94 -18.49 11.55 0.90
C GLU A 94 -19.30 11.92 -0.35
N GLY A 95 -20.32 11.13 -0.67
CA GLY A 95 -21.18 11.32 -1.82
C GLY A 95 -22.66 11.16 -1.47
N GLU A 96 -23.52 11.95 -2.12
CA GLU A 96 -24.98 11.84 -1.98
C GLU A 96 -25.64 11.89 -3.35
N ARG A 97 -26.57 10.96 -3.61
CA ARG A 97 -27.41 10.95 -4.81
C ARG A 97 -28.89 10.86 -4.45
N GLU A 98 -29.61 11.92 -4.80
CA GLU A 98 -31.08 11.98 -4.68
C GLU A 98 -31.78 11.44 -5.94
N GLY A 99 -33.03 11.02 -5.76
CA GLY A 99 -33.93 10.69 -6.87
C GLY A 99 -33.59 9.38 -7.59
N VAL A 100 -33.00 8.42 -6.89
CA VAL A 100 -32.59 7.12 -7.44
C VAL A 100 -33.80 6.24 -7.73
N GLU A 101 -34.08 5.98 -9.01
CA GLU A 101 -35.20 5.13 -9.44
C GLU A 101 -34.89 3.63 -9.23
N VAL A 102 -35.38 3.04 -8.15
CA VAL A 102 -35.24 1.60 -7.92
C VAL A 102 -36.35 0.80 -8.62
N GLY A 103 -35.97 -0.10 -9.52
CA GLY A 103 -36.89 -0.98 -10.25
C GLY A 103 -37.38 -2.17 -9.41
N THR A 104 -38.03 -3.16 -10.03
CA THR A 104 -38.27 -4.47 -9.38
C THR A 104 -37.08 -5.40 -9.60
N GLY A 105 -36.67 -6.15 -8.57
CA GLY A 105 -35.46 -6.97 -8.61
C GLY A 105 -34.21 -6.10 -8.52
N ASN A 106 -33.12 -6.56 -9.15
CA ASN A 106 -31.84 -5.85 -9.13
C ASN A 106 -31.88 -4.56 -9.97
N THR A 107 -31.43 -3.47 -9.38
CA THR A 107 -31.19 -2.18 -10.04
C THR A 107 -29.76 -1.77 -9.78
N THR A 108 -29.02 -1.46 -10.84
CA THR A 108 -27.67 -0.89 -10.75
C THR A 108 -27.74 0.62 -10.65
N VAL A 109 -26.98 1.20 -9.74
CA VAL A 109 -26.87 2.65 -9.52
C VAL A 109 -25.38 3.00 -9.53
N ASP A 110 -24.96 3.70 -10.56
CA ASP A 110 -23.59 4.19 -10.68
C ASP A 110 -23.44 5.50 -9.91
N LEU A 111 -22.40 5.64 -9.10
CA LEU A 111 -22.07 6.85 -8.36
C LEU A 111 -20.62 7.23 -8.69
N THR A 112 -20.36 8.52 -8.76
CA THR A 112 -19.00 9.06 -8.86
C THR A 112 -18.86 10.06 -7.73
N THR A 113 -17.88 9.83 -6.88
CA THR A 113 -17.56 10.69 -5.73
C THR A 113 -16.14 11.20 -5.88
N GLU A 114 -15.90 12.45 -5.49
CA GLU A 114 -14.55 13.04 -5.49
C GLU A 114 -13.98 12.96 -4.06
N MET A 115 -12.79 12.37 -3.94
CA MET A 115 -11.93 12.41 -2.76
C MET A 115 -11.01 13.63 -2.85
N ASP A 116 -10.81 14.36 -1.74
CA ASP A 116 -9.79 15.41 -1.64
C ASP A 116 -8.44 14.76 -1.29
N ASN A 117 -7.44 14.93 -2.15
CA ASN A 117 -6.12 14.32 -1.95
C ASN A 117 -5.41 14.83 -0.69
N GLN A 118 -5.83 15.96 -0.10
CA GLN A 118 -5.32 16.42 1.20
C GLN A 118 -5.69 15.48 2.36
N ALA A 119 -6.57 14.50 2.15
CA ALA A 119 -6.85 13.44 3.11
C ALA A 119 -5.76 12.34 3.11
N ILE A 120 -4.87 12.31 2.11
CA ILE A 120 -3.79 11.30 2.02
C ILE A 120 -2.73 11.48 3.11
N PRO A 121 -2.14 12.66 3.36
CA PRO A 121 -1.17 12.83 4.45
C PRO A 121 -1.66 12.38 5.85
N PRO A 122 -2.87 12.75 6.32
CA PRO A 122 -3.36 12.27 7.61
C PRO A 122 -3.70 10.77 7.59
N TRP A 123 -4.20 10.22 6.48
CA TRP A 123 -4.40 8.78 6.33
C TRP A 123 -3.07 8.03 6.43
N TRP A 124 -2.06 8.43 5.66
CA TRP A 124 -0.73 7.85 5.67
C TRP A 124 -0.13 7.84 7.08
N ALA A 125 -0.17 8.98 7.77
CA ALA A 125 0.31 9.07 9.15
C ALA A 125 -0.38 8.06 10.07
N SER A 126 -1.70 7.87 9.91
CA SER A 126 -2.46 6.89 10.69
C SER A 126 -2.13 5.43 10.32
N HIS A 127 -1.78 5.17 9.06
CA HIS A 127 -1.39 3.86 8.56
C HIS A 127 -0.07 3.42 9.18
N ILE A 128 0.93 4.30 9.17
CA ILE A 128 2.24 4.04 9.78
C ILE A 128 2.14 3.92 11.31
N ASP A 129 1.39 4.80 11.99
CA ASP A 129 1.16 4.71 13.45
C ASP A 129 0.47 3.39 13.89
N ARG A 130 -0.27 2.76 12.97
CA ARG A 130 -0.91 1.45 13.18
C ARG A 130 -0.03 0.27 12.73
N GLY A 131 1.26 0.50 12.47
CA GLY A 131 2.21 -0.52 12.05
C GLY A 131 1.95 -0.97 10.62
N GLU A 132 1.78 0.00 9.72
CA GLU A 132 1.53 -0.23 8.28
C GLU A 132 0.23 -0.99 8.00
N ARG A 133 -0.82 -0.65 8.76
CA ARG A 133 -2.15 -1.25 8.62
C ARG A 133 -3.22 -0.18 8.47
N SER A 134 -4.08 -0.39 7.47
CA SER A 134 -5.25 0.45 7.22
C SER A 134 -6.52 -0.39 7.20
N GLU A 135 -7.51 0.00 8.00
CA GLU A 135 -8.89 -0.48 7.85
C GLU A 135 -9.64 0.49 6.95
N MET A 136 -9.93 0.05 5.71
CA MET A 136 -10.81 0.77 4.79
C MET A 136 -12.25 0.38 5.09
N VAL A 137 -13.11 1.38 5.27
CA VAL A 137 -14.54 1.22 5.53
C VAL A 137 -15.35 2.00 4.51
N VAL A 138 -16.28 1.31 3.85
CA VAL A 138 -17.27 1.88 2.96
C VAL A 138 -18.64 1.74 3.62
N ASP A 139 -19.24 2.88 3.96
CA ASP A 139 -20.59 2.98 4.50
C ASP A 139 -21.55 3.48 3.42
N THR A 140 -22.70 2.82 3.29
CA THR A 140 -23.74 3.20 2.34
C THR A 140 -25.11 3.19 3.00
N ASP A 141 -25.81 4.32 2.95
CA ASP A 141 -27.15 4.51 3.50
C ASP A 141 -28.15 4.84 2.40
N ILE A 142 -29.17 4.00 2.25
CA ILE A 142 -30.32 4.26 1.38
C ILE A 142 -31.47 4.74 2.25
N THR A 143 -31.75 6.04 2.21
CA THR A 143 -32.87 6.66 2.91
C THR A 143 -34.06 6.85 1.98
N HIS A 144 -35.23 6.40 2.43
CA HIS A 144 -36.48 6.61 1.71
C HIS A 144 -37.36 7.66 2.41
N ASP A 145 -37.61 8.79 1.75
CA ASP A 145 -38.33 9.93 2.33
C ASP A 145 -39.77 9.62 2.74
N ARG A 146 -40.54 8.97 1.86
CA ARG A 146 -41.96 8.65 2.12
C ARG A 146 -42.20 7.72 3.30
N PHE A 147 -41.25 6.83 3.60
CA PHE A 147 -41.42 5.80 4.62
C PHE A 147 -40.54 6.02 5.85
N SER A 148 -39.64 7.01 5.81
CA SER A 148 -38.65 7.29 6.86
C SER A 148 -37.93 6.01 7.30
N ARG A 149 -37.48 5.23 6.31
CA ARG A 149 -36.72 3.98 6.50
C ARG A 149 -35.36 4.16 5.84
N THR A 150 -34.34 3.72 6.56
CA THR A 150 -32.96 3.67 6.07
C THR A 150 -32.52 2.22 6.03
N ALA A 151 -31.90 1.81 4.93
CA ALA A 151 -31.17 0.56 4.82
C ALA A 151 -29.68 0.89 4.73
N SER A 152 -28.89 0.35 5.64
CA SER A 152 -27.45 0.59 5.72
C SER A 152 -26.69 -0.66 5.29
N TYR A 153 -25.58 -0.46 4.60
CA TYR A 153 -24.61 -1.49 4.26
C TYR A 153 -23.23 -0.95 4.61
N GLN A 154 -22.41 -1.81 5.18
CA GLN A 154 -21.03 -1.51 5.53
C GLN A 154 -20.16 -2.64 4.98
N TYR A 155 -19.06 -2.26 4.35
CA TYR A 155 -18.01 -3.15 3.90
C TYR A 155 -16.69 -2.65 4.46
N ASP A 156 -15.91 -3.56 5.03
CA ASP A 156 -14.60 -3.29 5.59
C ASP A 156 -13.54 -4.19 4.96
N ARG A 157 -12.32 -3.66 4.80
CA ARG A 157 -11.16 -4.39 4.30
C ARG A 157 -9.89 -3.88 4.95
N GLU A 158 -8.98 -4.81 5.28
CA GLU A 158 -7.64 -4.48 5.74
C GLU A 158 -6.70 -4.34 4.53
N VAL A 159 -5.87 -3.30 4.57
CA VAL A 159 -4.76 -3.04 3.64
C VAL A 159 -3.49 -2.99 4.50
N GLU A 160 -2.50 -3.78 4.14
CA GLU A 160 -1.22 -3.89 4.85
C GLU A 160 -0.07 -3.59 3.88
N THR A 161 0.96 -2.91 4.38
CA THR A 161 2.27 -2.81 3.72
C THR A 161 3.36 -3.27 4.69
N ASP A 162 4.59 -3.37 4.21
CA ASP A 162 5.75 -3.77 5.02
C ASP A 162 7.01 -3.02 4.60
N LEU A 163 6.89 -1.70 4.46
CA LEU A 163 7.88 -0.82 3.85
C LEU A 163 9.16 -0.71 4.68
N ILE A 164 9.04 -0.62 6.00
CA ILE A 164 10.20 -0.41 6.86
C ILE A 164 10.98 -1.70 7.10
N ASP A 165 10.31 -2.85 7.17
CA ASP A 165 10.97 -4.13 7.41
C ASP A 165 11.74 -4.60 6.17
N GLU A 166 11.38 -4.16 4.95
CA GLU A 166 12.18 -4.42 3.73
C GLU A 166 13.57 -3.77 3.80
N PHE A 167 13.77 -2.78 4.69
CA PHE A 167 15.09 -2.20 4.95
C PHE A 167 16.02 -3.13 5.73
N ASP A 168 15.50 -4.18 6.36
CA ASP A 168 16.29 -5.12 7.15
C ASP A 168 17.06 -6.08 6.23
N SER A 169 18.39 -6.09 6.36
CA SER A 169 19.25 -7.03 5.64
C SER A 169 20.41 -7.48 6.50
N GLU A 170 20.71 -8.78 6.48
CA GLU A 170 21.92 -9.37 7.10
C GLU A 170 22.96 -9.78 6.03
N GLU A 171 22.78 -9.39 4.76
CA GLU A 171 23.70 -9.77 3.67
C GLU A 171 24.82 -8.74 3.51
N PRO A 172 26.10 -9.10 3.77
CA PRO A 172 27.18 -8.13 3.72
C PRO A 172 27.43 -7.60 2.30
N GLN A 173 27.33 -6.29 2.14
CA GLN A 173 27.57 -5.60 0.88
C GLN A 173 28.85 -4.75 0.93
N PRO A 174 29.73 -4.83 -0.08
CA PRO A 174 30.94 -4.01 -0.15
C PRO A 174 30.60 -2.58 -0.54
N VAL A 175 31.33 -1.61 0.01
CA VAL A 175 31.22 -0.19 -0.35
C VAL A 175 32.53 0.29 -0.97
N SER A 176 32.42 0.81 -2.18
CA SER A 176 33.55 1.25 -3.02
C SER A 176 33.27 2.66 -3.55
N PRO A 177 34.25 3.56 -3.63
CA PRO A 177 34.03 4.87 -4.22
C PRO A 177 33.83 4.77 -5.74
N ASP A 178 33.09 5.72 -6.30
CA ASP A 178 32.90 5.86 -7.76
C ASP A 178 34.23 6.01 -8.54
N ASP A 179 35.18 6.72 -7.93
CA ASP A 179 36.51 6.96 -8.48
C ASP A 179 37.58 6.52 -7.47
N ASP A 180 38.26 5.42 -7.79
CA ASP A 180 39.30 4.81 -6.96
C ASP A 180 40.70 5.39 -7.25
N ALA A 181 40.84 6.35 -8.16
CA ALA A 181 42.13 6.90 -8.57
C ALA A 181 42.89 7.55 -7.39
N GLU A 182 42.16 8.20 -6.46
CA GLU A 182 42.75 8.79 -5.26
C GLU A 182 42.97 7.74 -4.15
N LEU A 183 42.14 6.70 -4.04
CA LEU A 183 42.42 5.57 -3.15
C LEU A 183 43.74 4.87 -3.48
N GLY A 184 44.05 4.72 -4.77
CA GLY A 184 45.32 4.15 -5.22
C GLY A 184 46.57 4.92 -4.77
N LEU A 185 46.42 6.16 -4.29
CA LEU A 185 47.50 6.97 -3.69
C LEU A 185 47.75 6.63 -2.22
N LEU A 186 46.73 6.10 -1.53
CA LEU A 186 46.81 5.64 -0.14
C LEU A 186 47.31 4.19 -0.09
N THR A 187 48.62 4.00 0.02
CA THR A 187 49.27 2.67 -0.05
C THR A 187 48.82 1.64 0.99
N GLU A 188 48.08 2.08 2.01
CA GLU A 188 47.59 1.24 3.12
C GLU A 188 46.08 0.94 3.01
N VAL A 189 45.37 1.58 2.07
CA VAL A 189 43.93 1.40 1.85
C VAL A 189 43.71 0.56 0.60
N SER A 190 42.72 -0.33 0.64
CA SER A 190 42.34 -1.20 -0.49
C SER A 190 40.84 -1.10 -0.74
N ASP A 191 40.43 -1.43 -1.97
CA ASP A 191 39.03 -1.60 -2.35
C ASP A 191 38.55 -3.03 -1.97
N PRO A 192 37.34 -3.21 -1.38
CA PRO A 192 36.37 -2.18 -0.97
C PRO A 192 36.80 -1.38 0.26
N LEU A 193 36.31 -0.15 0.39
CA LEU A 193 36.63 0.74 1.52
C LEU A 193 36.13 0.17 2.85
N PHE A 194 34.88 -0.23 2.90
CA PHE A 194 34.26 -0.88 4.05
C PHE A 194 33.14 -1.81 3.59
N TYR A 195 32.52 -2.52 4.52
CA TYR A 195 31.35 -3.34 4.28
C TYR A 195 30.20 -2.83 5.13
N ILE A 196 28.97 -2.89 4.62
CA ILE A 196 27.77 -2.84 5.43
C ILE A 196 27.35 -4.29 5.66
N ASN A 197 27.42 -4.74 6.91
CA ASN A 197 27.11 -6.12 7.29
C ASN A 197 25.63 -6.33 7.58
N GLU A 198 24.98 -5.30 8.15
CA GLU A 198 23.59 -5.33 8.56
C GLU A 198 22.97 -3.95 8.33
N THR A 199 21.74 -3.93 7.86
CA THR A 199 20.87 -2.76 7.80
C THR A 199 19.62 -3.07 8.61
N SER A 200 19.09 -2.08 9.32
CA SER A 200 17.79 -2.20 9.96
C SER A 200 17.04 -0.88 10.00
N GLY A 201 15.71 -0.94 9.92
CA GLY A 201 14.84 0.23 9.96
C GLY A 201 13.74 0.13 11.01
N GLU A 202 13.37 1.26 11.61
CA GLU A 202 12.13 1.40 12.36
C GLU A 202 11.47 2.76 12.11
N TRP A 203 10.14 2.78 12.14
CA TRP A 203 9.41 4.05 12.09
C TRP A 203 9.61 4.84 13.38
N GLY A 204 9.91 6.13 13.24
CA GLY A 204 9.99 7.06 14.35
C GLY A 204 8.63 7.64 14.75
N ASP A 205 8.63 8.74 15.50
CA ASP A 205 7.42 9.46 15.91
C ASP A 205 6.74 10.14 14.70
N VAL A 206 5.74 9.47 14.10
CA VAL A 206 4.98 9.98 12.95
C VAL A 206 4.11 11.18 13.32
N SER A 207 3.99 12.12 12.39
CA SER A 207 3.14 13.31 12.53
C SER A 207 2.39 13.60 11.24
N GLU A 208 1.48 14.59 11.25
CA GLU A 208 0.80 15.06 10.04
C GLU A 208 1.77 15.56 8.95
N LYS A 209 2.98 16.00 9.33
CA LYS A 209 3.93 16.65 8.41
C LYS A 209 5.08 15.79 7.96
N ALA A 210 5.43 14.78 8.74
CA ALA A 210 6.63 14.01 8.52
C ALA A 210 6.45 12.61 9.05
N THR A 211 7.02 11.66 8.33
CA THR A 211 7.13 10.25 8.71
C THR A 211 8.62 9.93 8.84
N PRO A 212 9.18 10.01 10.06
CA PRO A 212 10.59 9.72 10.30
C PRO A 212 10.88 8.22 10.20
N MET A 213 12.04 7.87 9.66
CA MET A 213 12.59 6.51 9.70
C MET A 213 13.93 6.55 10.43
N GLU A 214 14.07 5.75 11.47
CA GLU A 214 15.29 5.54 12.23
C GLU A 214 16.00 4.34 11.61
N LEU A 215 17.16 4.58 10.99
CA LEU A 215 17.92 3.58 10.23
C LEU A 215 19.28 3.35 10.88
N ASP A 216 19.65 2.09 11.01
CA ASP A 216 20.92 1.64 11.55
C ASP A 216 21.70 0.85 10.50
N PHE A 217 23.00 1.14 10.40
CA PHE A 217 23.91 0.45 9.50
C PHE A 217 25.13 -0.07 10.26
N VAL A 218 25.35 -1.39 10.27
CA VAL A 218 26.54 -2.00 10.90
C VAL A 218 27.67 -2.00 9.89
N ALA A 219 28.57 -1.03 10.01
CA ALA A 219 29.68 -0.83 9.08
C ALA A 219 30.97 -1.47 9.61
N TYR A 220 31.59 -2.36 8.82
CA TYR A 220 32.86 -3.01 9.12
C TYR A 220 34.01 -2.40 8.33
N ASN A 221 35.07 -1.99 9.03
CA ASN A 221 36.28 -1.43 8.43
C ASN A 221 37.39 -2.49 8.25
N PRO A 222 37.63 -2.99 7.02
CA PRO A 222 38.72 -3.93 6.73
C PRO A 222 40.10 -3.24 6.60
N GLN A 223 40.15 -1.92 6.62
CA GLN A 223 41.39 -1.16 6.44
C GLN A 223 42.26 -1.20 7.70
N PRO A 224 43.60 -1.14 7.57
CA PRO A 224 44.51 -1.07 8.71
C PRO A 224 44.52 0.31 9.40
N VAL A 225 43.73 1.26 8.91
CA VAL A 225 43.60 2.65 9.38
C VAL A 225 42.13 2.98 9.67
N PRO A 226 41.83 3.88 10.62
CA PRO A 226 40.45 4.25 10.93
C PRO A 226 39.78 4.96 9.75
N LEU A 227 38.49 4.72 9.57
CA LEU A 227 37.61 5.44 8.66
C LEU A 227 36.72 6.38 9.48
N THR A 228 36.48 7.59 8.99
CA THR A 228 35.57 8.53 9.65
C THR A 228 34.44 8.88 8.71
N VAL A 229 33.21 8.47 9.03
CA VAL A 229 32.01 8.93 8.34
C VAL A 229 31.69 10.31 8.90
N THR A 230 31.65 11.32 8.04
CA THR A 230 31.46 12.73 8.43
C THR A 230 30.10 13.29 8.04
N GLN A 231 29.50 12.74 7.00
CA GLN A 231 28.19 13.12 6.52
C GLN A 231 27.51 11.92 5.85
N LEU A 232 26.21 11.78 6.07
CA LEU A 232 25.31 10.92 5.32
C LEU A 232 24.25 11.81 4.67
N GLU A 233 24.15 11.76 3.35
CA GLU A 233 23.11 12.42 2.56
C GLU A 233 22.17 11.37 2.00
N TYR A 234 20.88 11.68 1.91
CA TYR A 234 19.86 10.77 1.41
C TYR A 234 18.83 11.51 0.55
N GLU A 235 18.22 10.76 -0.37
CA GLU A 235 17.05 11.15 -1.16
C GLU A 235 16.08 9.97 -1.22
N ILE A 236 14.79 10.25 -1.10
CA ILE A 236 13.71 9.25 -1.14
C ILE A 236 12.77 9.67 -2.26
N THR A 237 12.55 8.77 -3.20
CA THR A 237 11.57 8.94 -4.25
C THR A 237 10.53 7.83 -4.21
N MET A 238 9.30 8.18 -4.59
CA MET A 238 8.22 7.22 -4.79
C MET A 238 7.60 7.53 -6.14
N ASN A 239 7.76 6.64 -7.13
CA ASN A 239 7.38 6.87 -8.53
C ASN A 239 7.95 8.18 -9.12
N ASP A 240 9.27 8.39 -8.98
CA ASP A 240 9.99 9.61 -9.38
C ASP A 240 9.58 10.91 -8.62
N VAL A 241 8.63 10.86 -7.68
CA VAL A 241 8.27 11.99 -6.82
C VAL A 241 9.23 12.02 -5.64
N VAL A 242 9.99 13.12 -5.48
CA VAL A 242 10.87 13.30 -4.32
C VAL A 242 10.01 13.57 -3.09
N VAL A 243 9.91 12.57 -2.22
CA VAL A 243 9.13 12.63 -0.97
C VAL A 243 10.01 12.85 0.25
N GLY A 244 11.32 12.78 0.13
CA GLY A 244 12.22 13.02 1.26
C GLY A 244 13.65 13.29 0.80
N GLY A 245 14.38 14.07 1.57
CA GLY A 245 15.79 14.32 1.29
C GLY A 245 16.44 15.14 2.39
N GLY A 246 17.72 14.88 2.64
CA GLY A 246 18.43 15.55 3.72
C GLY A 246 19.85 15.07 3.91
N SER A 247 20.50 15.61 4.93
CA SER A 247 21.81 15.14 5.35
C SER A 247 21.99 15.23 6.87
N THR A 248 22.80 14.31 7.40
CA THR A 248 23.21 14.29 8.79
C THR A 248 24.72 14.50 8.87
N GLU A 249 25.17 15.47 9.67
CA GLU A 249 26.60 15.79 9.87
C GLU A 249 27.16 15.12 11.14
N ARG A 250 26.66 13.93 11.49
CA ARG A 250 27.15 13.20 12.66
C ARG A 250 28.40 12.42 12.29
N GLU A 251 29.43 12.60 13.09
CA GLU A 251 30.72 11.92 12.89
C GLU A 251 30.75 10.55 13.57
N TYR A 252 31.07 9.51 12.80
CA TYR A 252 31.29 8.15 13.29
C TYR A 252 32.70 7.67 12.92
N VAL A 253 33.43 7.11 13.88
CA VAL A 253 34.80 6.61 13.64
C VAL A 253 34.79 5.09 13.71
N ILE A 254 35.03 4.45 12.57
CA ILE A 254 35.12 3.00 12.43
C ILE A 254 36.58 2.59 12.58
N ALA A 255 36.92 1.97 13.71
CA ALA A 255 38.29 1.55 14.00
C ALA A 255 38.78 0.45 13.04
N PRO A 256 40.10 0.28 12.85
CA PRO A 256 40.64 -0.81 12.03
C PRO A 256 40.19 -2.19 12.51
N ASP A 257 39.80 -3.07 11.58
CA ASP A 257 39.38 -4.46 11.87
C ASP A 257 38.23 -4.53 12.91
N ALA A 258 37.33 -3.55 12.84
CA ALA A 258 36.21 -3.39 13.78
C ALA A 258 34.92 -2.95 13.07
N GLU A 259 33.82 -3.15 13.77
CA GLU A 259 32.47 -2.72 13.38
C GLU A 259 32.07 -1.47 14.17
N GLU A 260 31.26 -0.62 13.56
CA GLU A 260 30.61 0.53 14.19
C GLU A 260 29.18 0.64 13.63
N THR A 261 28.22 0.95 14.50
CA THR A 261 26.83 1.22 14.07
C THR A 261 26.70 2.70 13.72
N VAL A 262 26.31 2.97 12.48
CA VAL A 262 26.02 4.32 11.98
C VAL A 262 24.51 4.50 12.04
N GLU A 263 24.03 5.26 13.02
CA GLU A 263 22.61 5.60 13.18
C GLU A 263 22.28 6.85 12.37
N THR A 264 21.15 6.87 11.66
CA THR A 264 20.62 8.04 10.97
C THR A 264 19.11 8.14 11.10
N VAL A 265 18.58 9.36 11.01
CA VAL A 265 17.15 9.60 10.94
C VAL A 265 16.86 10.25 9.59
N THR A 266 16.14 9.54 8.74
CA THR A 266 15.60 10.07 7.50
C THR A 266 14.11 10.39 7.71
N ALA A 267 13.48 11.07 6.76
CA ALA A 267 12.06 11.38 6.87
C ALA A 267 11.44 11.57 5.49
N ILE A 268 10.22 11.05 5.35
CA ILE A 268 9.28 11.43 4.30
C ILE A 268 8.60 12.73 4.73
N ASP A 269 8.56 13.71 3.83
CA ASP A 269 7.77 14.92 3.92
C ASP A 269 6.34 14.60 3.46
N ASN A 270 5.41 14.63 4.41
CA ASN A 270 4.04 14.23 4.13
C ASN A 270 3.31 15.24 3.23
N ASP A 271 3.83 16.48 3.11
CA ASP A 271 3.29 17.49 2.20
C ASP A 271 3.51 17.11 0.71
N SER A 272 4.34 16.12 0.41
CA SER A 272 4.59 15.58 -0.94
C SER A 272 3.76 14.33 -1.28
N LEU A 273 3.00 13.80 -0.33
CA LEU A 273 2.29 12.52 -0.50
C LEU A 273 1.04 12.63 -1.38
N ASP A 274 0.45 13.81 -1.51
CA ASP A 274 -0.66 14.05 -2.44
C ASP A 274 -0.21 13.92 -3.90
N GLU A 275 0.99 14.40 -4.25
CA GLU A 275 1.60 14.22 -5.57
C GLU A 275 1.98 12.76 -5.82
N TRP A 276 2.61 12.09 -4.84
CA TRP A 276 2.89 10.65 -4.92
C TRP A 276 1.62 9.84 -5.18
N TRP A 277 0.53 10.15 -4.46
CA TRP A 277 -0.73 9.43 -4.57
C TRP A 277 -1.28 9.41 -6.00
N VAL A 278 -1.18 10.52 -6.72
CA VAL A 278 -1.57 10.59 -8.14
C VAL A 278 -0.80 9.56 -8.96
N THR A 279 0.53 9.56 -8.84
CA THR A 279 1.38 8.63 -9.58
C THR A 279 1.14 7.16 -9.20
N HIS A 280 0.86 6.90 -7.92
CA HIS A 280 0.51 5.56 -7.43
C HIS A 280 -0.74 5.02 -8.12
N LEU A 281 -1.80 5.83 -8.21
CA LEU A 281 -3.04 5.44 -8.89
C LEU A 281 -2.89 5.36 -10.41
N GLU A 282 -2.13 6.26 -11.03
CA GLU A 282 -1.83 6.20 -12.47
C GLU A 282 -1.03 4.93 -12.83
N ASN A 283 -0.22 4.43 -11.91
CA ASN A 283 0.54 3.18 -12.02
C ASN A 283 -0.23 1.96 -11.46
N GLU A 284 -1.56 1.95 -11.56
CA GLU A 284 -2.40 0.80 -11.15
C GLU A 284 -2.20 0.39 -9.67
N GLN A 285 -2.09 1.37 -8.77
CA GLN A 285 -1.78 1.16 -7.33
C GLN A 285 -0.40 0.51 -7.09
N THR A 286 0.57 0.85 -7.94
CA THR A 286 1.96 0.41 -7.80
C THR A 286 2.87 1.61 -7.51
N THR A 287 3.81 1.42 -6.59
CA THR A 287 4.86 2.38 -6.31
C THR A 287 6.24 1.76 -6.37
N GLU A 288 7.12 2.37 -7.16
CA GLU A 288 8.56 2.15 -7.07
C GLU A 288 9.10 3.09 -5.99
N LEU A 289 9.48 2.54 -4.83
CA LEU A 289 10.17 3.27 -3.77
C LEU A 289 11.67 3.15 -4.01
N GLU A 290 12.37 4.29 -4.04
CA GLU A 290 13.82 4.34 -4.15
C GLU A 290 14.39 5.22 -3.03
N MET A 291 15.31 4.68 -2.23
CA MET A 291 16.05 5.41 -1.22
C MET A 291 17.53 5.36 -1.56
N GLN A 292 18.11 6.50 -1.93
CA GLN A 292 19.51 6.60 -2.30
C GLN A 292 20.33 7.25 -1.19
N PHE A 293 21.55 6.74 -0.95
CA PHE A 293 22.45 7.23 0.08
C PHE A 293 23.83 7.60 -0.44
N TRP A 294 24.36 8.71 0.05
CA TRP A 294 25.74 9.14 -0.20
C TRP A 294 26.47 9.41 1.11
N LEU A 295 27.58 8.71 1.32
CA LEU A 295 28.44 8.91 2.48
C LEU A 295 29.65 9.79 2.13
N THR A 296 30.01 10.67 3.04
CA THR A 296 31.30 11.39 3.00
C THR A 296 32.24 10.78 4.03
N VAL A 297 33.25 10.06 3.55
CA VAL A 297 34.20 9.31 4.37
C VAL A 297 35.57 9.96 4.31
N GLU A 298 36.16 10.23 5.48
CA GLU A 298 37.56 10.66 5.61
C GLU A 298 38.46 9.47 5.96
N VAL A 299 39.53 9.29 5.18
CA VAL A 299 40.58 8.29 5.44
C VAL A 299 41.94 8.85 5.03
N GLY A 300 42.94 8.70 5.89
CA GLY A 300 44.30 9.18 5.61
C GLY A 300 44.42 10.72 5.43
N GLY A 301 43.40 11.48 5.84
CA GLY A 301 43.31 12.93 5.64
C GLY A 301 42.77 13.35 4.27
N GLU A 302 42.26 12.41 3.48
CA GLU A 302 41.52 12.65 2.24
C GLU A 302 40.04 12.31 2.43
N THR A 303 39.16 13.00 1.70
CA THR A 303 37.71 12.86 1.83
C THR A 303 37.13 12.31 0.53
N PHE A 304 36.33 11.27 0.65
CA PHE A 304 35.68 10.58 -0.46
C PHE A 304 34.18 10.69 -0.31
N ARG A 305 33.47 11.12 -1.37
CA ARG A 305 32.02 10.91 -1.46
C ARG A 305 31.81 9.56 -2.12
N VAL A 306 31.07 8.70 -1.45
CA VAL A 306 30.85 7.31 -1.86
C VAL A 306 29.35 7.12 -1.98
N PRO A 307 28.79 6.85 -3.18
CA PRO A 307 27.45 6.32 -3.25
C PRO A 307 27.48 4.97 -2.58
N VAL A 308 26.42 4.68 -1.85
CA VAL A 308 26.37 3.45 -1.10
C VAL A 308 25.30 2.61 -1.75
N GLU A 309 25.60 2.03 -2.90
CA GLU A 309 24.70 1.08 -3.59
C GLU A 309 24.27 -0.07 -2.65
N ALA A 310 25.08 -0.34 -1.62
CA ALA A 310 24.78 -1.26 -0.53
C ALA A 310 23.68 -0.79 0.44
N LEU A 311 23.42 0.51 0.53
CA LEU A 311 22.33 1.14 1.29
C LEU A 311 21.20 1.63 0.39
N ASP A 312 21.44 1.71 -0.92
CA ASP A 312 20.39 2.04 -1.87
C ASP A 312 19.34 0.94 -1.83
N HIS A 313 18.09 1.34 -1.63
CA HIS A 313 16.96 0.43 -1.49
C HIS A 313 15.93 0.73 -2.57
N GLU A 314 15.61 -0.27 -3.38
CA GLU A 314 14.61 -0.20 -4.44
C GLU A 314 13.57 -1.29 -4.17
N GLU A 315 12.30 -0.89 -3.99
CA GLU A 315 11.22 -1.84 -3.71
C GLU A 315 9.95 -1.49 -4.49
N THR A 316 9.17 -2.52 -4.87
CA THR A 316 7.89 -2.35 -5.56
C THR A 316 6.73 -2.63 -4.63
N ILE A 317 5.99 -1.60 -4.30
CA ILE A 317 4.85 -1.64 -3.40
C ILE A 317 3.57 -1.73 -4.23
N GLU A 318 2.84 -2.83 -4.10
CA GLU A 318 1.54 -3.02 -4.75
C GLU A 318 0.42 -2.98 -3.71
N THR A 319 -0.64 -2.18 -3.97
CA THR A 319 -1.83 -2.17 -3.11
C THR A 319 -3.09 -2.54 -3.89
N ASP A 320 -4.09 -3.04 -3.16
CA ASP A 320 -5.43 -3.32 -3.68
C ASP A 320 -6.47 -2.85 -2.67
N ILE A 321 -6.72 -1.54 -2.66
CA ILE A 321 -7.49 -0.85 -1.62
C ILE A 321 -8.96 -1.28 -1.65
N PHE A 322 -9.59 -1.29 -2.82
CA PHE A 322 -11.00 -1.67 -2.95
C PHE A 322 -11.22 -3.16 -3.15
N GLY A 323 -10.22 -3.89 -3.62
CA GLY A 323 -10.38 -5.28 -4.04
C GLY A 323 -10.73 -5.40 -5.52
N SER A 324 -10.08 -6.34 -6.20
CA SER A 324 -10.61 -6.89 -7.45
C SER A 324 -11.50 -8.11 -7.17
N GLU A 325 -12.61 -8.25 -7.90
CA GLU A 325 -13.34 -9.53 -7.97
C GLU A 325 -12.50 -10.54 -8.79
N GLU A 326 -12.10 -11.66 -8.18
CA GLU A 326 -11.56 -12.83 -8.91
C GLU A 326 -12.66 -13.68 -9.58
#